data_AF-A0A024VY56-F1
#
_entry.id   AF-A0A024VY56-F1
#
_cell.length_a   1.000
_cell.length_b   1.000
_cell.length_c   1.000
_cell.angle_alpha   90.00
_cell.angle_beta   90.00
_cell.angle_gamma   90.00
#
_symmetry.space_group_name_H-M   'P 1'
#
loop_
_entity.id
_entity.type
_entity.pdbx_description
1 polymer ?
#
loop_
_entity_poly.entity_id
_entity_poly.type
_entity_poly.pdbx_seq_one_letter_code
_entity_poly.pdbx_strand_id
1 'polypeptide(L)'
;VNQGDDGRCSGDGEACDSISTHDYSTVPSFNCPGCGKHCSSYRKWIERKKHEYDKLKKIYHKQKTDAKSDNEFCKNLKTWSDAAKFLNRLKNGPCKNNNDDDNDNVKDEIDFGDVNGKTFQHTEYCGPCPKFKTNCQNGDCKGAKEIDCKSKKTIDAKDIEKMQKATKINILVSDNFTTKFDGLEACEHAHIFKGIKENEWECGYLCGVDICKPKILNENKDGKEYIQIRTFFKRWLEHFLKDYNKIKQNISPCTNNNEQSPCINGCEQKCECVKKWVEIKTKEWNTIRDRFNEQYNVTASQKSYQVKSFLEDLQSQMDVTIKKAIKPCPRLDELQKSRYCNATANTENDIQKDVVLCLLDKLKKDAENCQNQPSGTPCTQTTSQQTLEEEDLPLEEEENPVTQPGFCPSVEEKKKEEEEDDCNPASPAGPESSGTEGTNGENEDGKPKVDEDSVPKDEKENA
;
A
#
# COMPACT_ATOMS: atom_id res chain seq x y z
N VAL A 1 -9.70 9.19 27.17
CA VAL A 1 -8.68 8.31 27.80
C VAL A 1 -9.07 8.15 29.26
N ASN A 2 -9.00 6.93 29.82
CA ASN A 2 -9.45 6.52 31.17
C ASN A 2 -10.91 6.09 31.33
N GLN A 3 -11.47 5.35 30.36
CA GLN A 3 -12.63 4.50 30.60
C GLN A 3 -12.40 3.14 29.93
N GLY A 4 -11.96 2.14 30.70
CA GLY A 4 -11.91 0.74 30.28
C GLY A 4 -11.17 0.44 28.97
N ASP A 5 -11.16 -0.82 28.58
CA ASP A 5 -10.88 -1.19 27.19
C ASP A 5 -12.15 -1.05 26.32
N ASP A 6 -13.32 -0.95 26.97
CA ASP A 6 -14.66 -0.86 26.37
C ASP A 6 -14.79 0.33 25.41
N GLY A 7 -15.02 0.03 24.13
CA GLY A 7 -15.20 1.02 23.07
C GLY A 7 -13.91 1.63 22.51
N ARG A 8 -12.73 1.14 22.91
CA ARG A 8 -11.44 1.60 22.34
C ARG A 8 -11.26 1.07 20.91
N CYS A 9 -10.78 1.96 20.03
CA CYS A 9 -10.34 1.59 18.68
C CYS A 9 -8.81 1.65 18.54
N SER A 10 -8.25 0.78 17.69
CA SER A 10 -6.86 0.92 17.25
C SER A 10 -6.74 1.92 16.09
N GLY A 11 -5.56 2.51 15.93
CA GLY A 11 -5.27 3.37 14.77
C GLY A 11 -5.23 2.64 13.43
N ASP A 12 -5.40 1.32 13.41
CA ASP A 12 -5.57 0.50 12.21
C ASP A 12 -7.04 0.12 11.94
N GLY A 13 -7.96 0.62 12.78
CA GLY A 13 -9.41 0.47 12.62
C GLY A 13 -10.02 -0.78 13.24
N GLU A 14 -9.35 -1.37 14.22
CA GLU A 14 -9.87 -2.52 14.98
C GLU A 14 -10.64 -2.04 16.21
N ALA A 15 -11.76 -2.69 16.53
CA ALA A 15 -12.40 -2.53 17.83
C ALA A 15 -11.72 -3.44 18.86
N CYS A 16 -11.13 -2.88 19.91
CA CYS A 16 -10.27 -3.64 20.83
C CYS A 16 -11.04 -4.69 21.63
N ASP A 17 -12.30 -4.44 21.96
CA ASP A 17 -13.18 -5.44 22.60
C ASP A 17 -13.40 -6.65 21.70
N SER A 18 -13.66 -6.41 20.41
CA SER A 18 -13.79 -7.49 19.41
C SER A 18 -12.51 -8.29 19.33
N ILE A 19 -11.35 -7.64 19.23
CA ILE A 19 -10.05 -8.30 19.16
C ILE A 19 -9.73 -9.11 20.44
N SER A 20 -10.14 -8.64 21.61
CA SER A 20 -9.92 -9.33 22.89
C SER A 20 -10.82 -10.57 23.08
N THR A 21 -11.85 -10.73 22.25
CA THR A 21 -12.85 -11.81 22.36
C THR A 21 -13.00 -12.67 21.10
N HIS A 22 -12.35 -12.27 20.00
CA HIS A 22 -12.48 -12.85 18.65
C HIS A 22 -12.21 -14.36 18.57
N ASP A 23 -12.86 -15.04 17.62
CA ASP A 23 -12.59 -16.44 17.29
C ASP A 23 -11.69 -16.55 16.06
N TYR A 24 -10.46 -17.01 16.26
CA TYR A 24 -9.46 -17.21 15.20
C TYR A 24 -9.82 -18.30 14.17
N SER A 25 -10.96 -18.98 14.30
CA SER A 25 -11.56 -19.78 13.21
C SER A 25 -11.98 -18.93 12.00
N THR A 26 -12.13 -17.61 12.19
CA THR A 26 -12.48 -16.65 11.15
C THR A 26 -11.51 -15.47 11.16
N VAL A 27 -11.41 -14.75 10.04
CA VAL A 27 -10.73 -13.44 10.03
C VAL A 27 -11.72 -12.40 10.55
N PRO A 28 -11.36 -11.61 11.59
CA PRO A 28 -12.27 -10.59 12.09
C PRO A 28 -12.52 -9.51 11.03
N SER A 29 -13.51 -8.65 11.20
CA SER A 29 -13.69 -7.43 10.39
C SER A 29 -13.02 -6.21 11.06
N PHE A 30 -12.78 -5.13 10.32
CA PHE A 30 -12.31 -3.86 10.88
C PHE A 30 -13.49 -3.04 11.41
N ASN A 31 -13.96 -3.38 12.62
CA ASN A 31 -15.17 -2.81 13.21
C ASN A 31 -15.04 -1.35 13.71
N CYS A 32 -13.91 -0.67 13.46
CA CYS A 32 -13.75 0.75 13.75
C CYS A 32 -13.05 1.50 12.61
N PRO A 33 -13.59 1.46 11.38
CA PRO A 33 -12.90 1.96 10.20
C PRO A 33 -12.69 3.47 10.23
N GLY A 34 -13.56 4.22 10.93
CA GLY A 34 -13.40 5.66 11.14
C GLY A 34 -12.10 6.03 11.85
N CYS A 35 -11.75 5.30 12.92
CA CYS A 35 -10.47 5.51 13.62
C CYS A 35 -9.28 5.18 12.70
N GLY A 36 -9.35 4.05 11.97
CA GLY A 36 -8.34 3.65 11.00
C GLY A 36 -8.11 4.72 9.90
N LYS A 37 -9.19 5.30 9.37
CA LYS A 37 -9.12 6.38 8.37
C LYS A 37 -8.44 7.63 8.94
N HIS A 38 -8.94 8.18 10.05
CA HIS A 38 -8.39 9.40 10.63
C HIS A 38 -6.94 9.24 11.10
N CYS A 39 -6.59 8.08 11.68
CA CYS A 39 -5.23 7.80 12.10
C CYS A 39 -4.27 7.65 10.90
N SER A 40 -4.72 7.07 9.79
CA SER A 40 -3.94 7.02 8.55
C SER A 40 -3.68 8.43 8.01
N SER A 41 -4.72 9.27 7.94
CA SER A 41 -4.60 10.66 7.46
C SER A 41 -3.70 11.50 8.37
N TYR A 42 -3.83 11.36 9.69
CA TYR A 42 -2.96 12.05 10.65
C TYR A 42 -1.50 11.60 10.53
N ARG A 43 -1.23 10.30 10.39
CA ARG A 43 0.13 9.76 10.19
C ARG A 43 0.80 10.37 8.96
N LYS A 44 0.09 10.43 7.83
CA LYS A 44 0.59 11.06 6.60
C LYS A 44 0.87 12.55 6.81
N TRP A 45 -0.05 13.26 7.47
CA TRP A 45 0.11 14.69 7.75
C TRP A 45 1.31 14.98 8.65
N ILE A 46 1.46 14.26 9.78
CA ILE A 46 2.53 14.52 10.74
C ILE A 46 3.91 14.15 10.16
N GLU A 47 4.01 13.09 9.35
CA GLU A 47 5.23 12.75 8.61
C GLU A 47 5.63 13.88 7.64
N ARG A 48 4.66 14.46 6.92
CA ARG A 48 4.90 15.62 6.06
C ARG A 48 5.40 16.81 6.87
N LYS A 49 4.79 17.10 8.03
CA LYS A 49 5.21 18.20 8.92
C LYS A 49 6.61 18.01 9.49
N LYS A 50 6.99 16.79 9.85
CA LYS A 50 8.37 16.45 10.25
C LYS A 50 9.38 16.83 9.16
N HIS A 51 9.08 16.49 7.92
CA HIS A 51 9.96 16.77 6.80
C HIS A 51 10.02 18.25 6.43
N GLU A 52 8.88 18.95 6.43
CA GLU A 52 8.85 20.41 6.28
C GLU A 52 9.77 21.08 7.32
N TYR A 53 9.71 20.62 8.56
CA TYR A 53 10.60 21.09 9.62
C TYR A 53 12.08 20.78 9.35
N ASP A 54 12.41 19.57 8.91
CA ASP A 54 13.79 19.21 8.55
C ASP A 54 14.35 20.07 7.41
N LYS A 55 13.53 20.41 6.42
CA LYS A 55 13.88 21.37 5.35
C LYS A 55 14.11 22.77 5.92
N LEU A 56 13.21 23.26 6.75
CA LEU A 56 13.32 24.58 7.39
C LEU A 56 14.59 24.67 8.25
N LYS A 57 14.93 23.61 8.99
CA LYS A 57 16.15 23.52 9.79
C LYS A 57 17.41 23.68 8.94
N LYS A 58 17.47 23.03 7.78
CA LYS A 58 18.59 23.15 6.83
C LYS A 58 18.68 24.57 6.25
N ILE A 59 17.54 25.17 5.87
CA ILE A 59 17.49 26.53 5.33
C ILE A 59 17.94 27.55 6.38
N TYR A 60 17.45 27.44 7.62
CA TYR A 60 17.84 28.33 8.72
C TYR A 60 19.35 28.31 8.96
N HIS A 61 19.96 27.12 8.94
CA HIS A 61 21.41 26.98 9.09
C HIS A 61 22.16 27.71 7.97
N LYS A 62 21.73 27.53 6.71
CA LYS A 62 22.32 28.21 5.54
C LYS A 62 22.16 29.73 5.60
N GLN A 63 20.97 30.23 5.94
CA GLN A 63 20.74 31.67 6.09
C GLN A 63 21.61 32.29 7.17
N LYS A 64 21.82 31.55 8.27
CA LYS A 64 22.72 31.98 9.35
C LYS A 64 24.18 32.00 8.94
N THR A 65 24.65 31.04 8.13
CA THR A 65 26.04 31.06 7.62
C THR A 65 26.26 32.14 6.56
N ASP A 66 25.23 32.41 5.74
CA ASP A 66 25.31 33.37 4.64
C ASP A 66 25.07 34.82 5.08
N ALA A 67 24.61 35.02 6.32
CA ALA A 67 24.40 36.32 6.96
C ALA A 67 25.74 37.08 7.16
N LYS A 68 26.19 37.75 6.10
CA LYS A 68 27.45 38.53 6.04
C LYS A 68 27.29 40.02 6.39
N SER A 69 26.08 40.52 6.66
CA SER A 69 25.84 41.94 6.95
C SER A 69 25.37 42.20 8.38
N ASP A 70 25.82 43.32 8.97
CA ASP A 70 25.52 43.77 10.34
C ASP A 70 24.13 44.43 10.49
N ASN A 71 23.15 44.01 9.70
CA ASN A 71 21.78 44.47 9.87
C ASN A 71 21.12 43.82 11.11
N GLU A 72 20.14 44.54 11.69
CA GLU A 72 19.46 44.16 12.94
C GLU A 72 18.81 42.76 12.86
N PHE A 73 18.35 42.38 11.68
CA PHE A 73 17.85 41.04 11.38
C PHE A 73 18.90 39.93 11.55
N CYS A 74 20.13 40.15 11.05
CA CYS A 74 21.23 39.19 11.24
C CYS A 74 21.69 39.11 12.69
N LYS A 75 21.63 40.21 13.46
CA LYS A 75 21.89 40.19 14.91
C LYS A 75 20.87 39.32 15.66
N ASN A 76 19.59 39.42 15.29
CA ASN A 76 18.53 38.57 15.85
C ASN A 76 18.69 37.10 15.44
N LEU A 77 19.09 36.80 14.20
CA LEU A 77 19.41 35.43 13.75
C LEU A 77 20.63 34.83 14.48
N LYS A 78 21.65 35.64 14.80
CA LYS A 78 22.81 35.21 15.60
C LYS A 78 22.44 34.89 17.04
N THR A 79 21.37 35.49 17.58
CA THR A 79 20.90 35.28 18.95
C THR A 79 20.41 33.84 19.18
N TRP A 80 19.83 33.20 18.17
CA TRP A 80 19.33 31.82 18.26
C TRP A 80 20.32 30.85 17.61
N SER A 81 20.74 29.81 18.35
CA SER A 81 21.76 28.87 17.83
C SER A 81 21.27 28.09 16.61
N ASP A 82 19.99 27.77 16.55
CA ASP A 82 19.35 26.88 15.58
C ASP A 82 17.86 27.19 15.42
N ALA A 83 17.22 26.49 14.47
CA ALA A 83 15.80 26.64 14.16
C ALA A 83 14.89 26.23 15.33
N ALA A 84 15.27 25.23 16.13
CA ALA A 84 14.46 24.77 17.26
C ALA A 84 14.33 25.88 18.31
N LYS A 85 15.45 26.52 18.68
CA LYS A 85 15.44 27.65 19.63
C LYS A 85 14.69 28.86 19.09
N PHE A 86 14.77 29.11 17.79
CA PHE A 86 13.97 30.16 17.16
C PHE A 86 12.47 29.85 17.27
N LEU A 87 12.04 28.62 16.95
CA LEU A 87 10.64 28.20 17.04
C LEU A 87 10.12 28.10 18.48
N ASN A 88 10.99 27.90 19.48
CA ASN A 88 10.58 27.92 20.89
C ASN A 88 9.92 29.24 21.31
N ARG A 89 10.14 30.35 20.58
CA ARG A 89 9.40 31.59 20.80
C ARG A 89 7.88 31.45 20.59
N LEU A 90 7.45 30.46 19.80
CA LEU A 90 6.05 30.16 19.52
C LEU A 90 5.35 29.47 20.69
N LYS A 91 6.11 28.99 21.69
CA LYS A 91 5.56 28.38 22.92
C LYS A 91 4.75 29.35 23.78
N ASN A 92 4.92 30.66 23.58
CA ASN A 92 4.11 31.69 24.22
C ASN A 92 2.89 32.11 23.38
N GLY A 93 2.64 31.44 22.26
CA GLY A 93 1.55 31.76 21.33
C GLY A 93 0.87 30.49 20.80
N PRO A 94 0.90 30.23 19.48
CA PRO A 94 0.13 29.13 18.88
C PRO A 94 0.61 27.72 19.29
N CYS A 95 1.81 27.60 19.87
CA CYS A 95 2.36 26.35 20.38
C CYS A 95 2.40 26.33 21.93
N LYS A 96 1.47 27.01 22.59
CA LYS A 96 1.38 27.05 24.06
C LYS A 96 1.00 25.66 24.59
N ASN A 97 1.77 25.15 25.55
CA ASN A 97 1.57 23.83 26.16
C ASN A 97 0.59 23.83 27.34
N ASN A 98 0.14 25.00 27.80
CA ASN A 98 -0.75 25.13 28.95
C ASN A 98 -2.14 25.57 28.47
N ASN A 99 -3.10 24.64 28.45
CA ASN A 99 -4.49 24.97 28.68
C ASN A 99 -4.63 25.16 30.19
N ASP A 100 -5.10 26.33 30.63
CA ASP A 100 -5.07 26.78 32.02
C ASP A 100 -6.01 25.97 32.97
N ASP A 101 -6.53 24.81 32.56
CA ASP A 101 -7.56 24.05 33.29
C ASP A 101 -7.28 22.55 33.55
N ASP A 102 -6.20 21.92 33.07
CA ASP A 102 -5.95 20.50 33.36
C ASP A 102 -4.48 20.22 33.74
N ASN A 103 -4.27 19.89 35.03
CA ASN A 103 -3.00 19.45 35.60
C ASN A 103 -2.51 18.07 35.09
N ASP A 104 -3.13 17.49 34.07
CA ASP A 104 -2.88 16.09 33.62
C ASP A 104 -2.30 15.95 32.19
N ASN A 105 -2.07 17.03 31.42
CA ASN A 105 -1.66 16.92 30.01
C ASN A 105 -0.21 17.35 29.72
N VAL A 106 0.76 16.71 30.35
CA VAL A 106 2.19 16.70 29.92
C VAL A 106 2.39 15.89 28.61
N LYS A 107 1.32 15.31 28.05
CA LYS A 107 1.38 14.38 26.92
C LYS A 107 1.61 15.04 25.55
N ASP A 108 1.17 16.28 25.38
CA ASP A 108 1.18 16.98 24.09
C ASP A 108 2.22 18.12 24.03
N GLU A 109 3.30 18.02 24.82
CA GLU A 109 4.39 19.00 24.76
C GLU A 109 5.05 19.03 23.38
N ILE A 110 5.01 20.22 22.75
CA ILE A 110 5.75 20.50 21.53
C ILE A 110 7.19 20.85 21.90
N ASP A 111 8.12 19.99 21.54
CA ASP A 111 9.55 20.26 21.54
C ASP A 111 10.15 20.14 20.13
N PHE A 112 10.59 21.27 19.58
CA PHE A 112 11.27 21.31 18.28
C PHE A 112 12.74 20.89 18.39
N GLY A 113 13.30 20.81 19.60
CA GLY A 113 14.66 20.33 19.84
C GLY A 113 14.78 18.83 19.61
N ASP A 114 13.78 18.07 20.02
CA ASP A 114 13.70 16.63 19.80
C ASP A 114 12.89 16.27 18.54
N VAL A 115 13.55 16.23 17.39
CA VAL A 115 12.94 15.88 16.09
C VAL A 115 12.40 14.45 16.05
N ASN A 116 12.94 13.56 16.90
CA ASN A 116 12.47 12.19 17.04
C ASN A 116 11.55 12.02 18.27
N GLY A 117 11.34 13.10 19.02
CA GLY A 117 10.49 13.20 20.19
C GLY A 117 9.03 13.28 19.84
N LYS A 118 8.19 13.56 20.84
CA LYS A 118 6.73 13.46 20.79
C LYS A 118 6.08 14.35 19.73
N THR A 119 6.68 15.50 19.43
CA THR A 119 6.17 16.54 18.50
C THR A 119 5.74 16.01 17.13
N PHE A 120 6.53 15.12 16.54
CA PHE A 120 6.31 14.61 15.18
C PHE A 120 5.86 13.15 15.16
N GLN A 121 5.27 12.67 16.26
CA GLN A 121 4.78 11.30 16.36
C GLN A 121 3.28 11.24 16.12
N HIS A 122 2.80 10.06 15.75
CA HIS A 122 1.37 9.82 15.79
C HIS A 122 0.88 9.91 17.24
N THR A 123 -0.38 10.30 17.41
CA THR A 123 -0.99 10.40 18.73
C THR A 123 -1.12 9.03 19.41
N GLU A 124 -1.12 9.01 20.75
CA GLU A 124 -1.41 7.81 21.57
C GLU A 124 -2.80 7.22 21.28
N TYR A 125 -3.74 8.05 20.79
CA TYR A 125 -5.07 7.62 20.35
C TYR A 125 -5.03 6.67 19.14
N CYS A 126 -3.97 6.76 18.32
CA CYS A 126 -3.77 5.93 17.14
C CYS A 126 -2.88 4.70 17.41
N GLY A 127 -2.64 4.38 18.68
CA GLY A 127 -1.90 3.18 19.07
C GLY A 127 -2.66 1.89 18.74
N PRO A 128 -1.97 0.73 18.78
CA PRO A 128 -2.60 -0.57 18.63
C PRO A 128 -3.54 -0.89 19.81
N CYS A 129 -4.30 -1.98 19.67
CA CYS A 129 -5.07 -2.50 20.81
C CYS A 129 -4.14 -3.02 21.92
N PRO A 130 -4.45 -2.76 23.19
CA PRO A 130 -3.55 -3.06 24.31
C PRO A 130 -3.47 -4.55 24.65
N LYS A 131 -4.48 -5.33 24.26
CA LYS A 131 -4.61 -6.75 24.58
C LYS A 131 -5.12 -7.53 23.37
N PHE A 132 -4.70 -8.78 23.26
CA PHE A 132 -5.17 -9.73 22.25
C PHE A 132 -5.65 -11.02 22.91
N LYS A 133 -6.71 -11.64 22.40
CA LYS A 133 -7.17 -12.94 22.91
C LYS A 133 -6.13 -14.03 22.61
N THR A 134 -5.95 -14.98 23.53
CA THR A 134 -5.15 -16.19 23.25
C THR A 134 -5.87 -17.12 22.26
N ASN A 135 -5.10 -17.89 21.49
CA ASN A 135 -5.60 -18.86 20.51
C ASN A 135 -5.02 -20.26 20.75
N CYS A 136 -5.38 -20.87 21.87
CA CYS A 136 -4.92 -22.21 22.24
C CYS A 136 -6.01 -23.24 21.98
N GLN A 137 -5.66 -24.36 21.35
CA GLN A 137 -6.58 -25.47 21.14
C GLN A 137 -6.32 -26.54 22.19
N ASN A 138 -7.32 -26.85 23.04
CA ASN A 138 -7.23 -27.87 24.09
C ASN A 138 -6.02 -27.72 25.04
N GLY A 139 -5.55 -26.49 25.27
CA GLY A 139 -4.38 -26.20 26.10
C GLY A 139 -3.04 -26.31 25.39
N ASP A 140 -3.02 -26.71 24.12
CA ASP A 140 -1.84 -26.65 23.26
C ASP A 140 -1.84 -25.33 22.47
N CYS A 141 -0.80 -24.53 22.69
CA CYS A 141 -0.63 -23.23 22.08
C CYS A 141 0.60 -23.26 21.17
N LYS A 142 0.47 -22.72 19.96
CA LYS A 142 1.63 -22.44 19.10
C LYS A 142 2.43 -21.27 19.70
N GLY A 143 3.75 -21.39 19.77
CA GLY A 143 4.63 -20.31 20.27
C GLY A 143 5.42 -20.62 21.54
N ALA A 144 5.91 -19.57 22.20
CA ALA A 144 6.83 -19.66 23.34
C ALA A 144 6.25 -20.46 24.52
N LYS A 145 7.01 -21.46 24.99
CA LYS A 145 6.65 -22.36 26.12
C LYS A 145 6.87 -21.72 27.50
N GLU A 146 7.44 -20.51 27.55
CA GLU A 146 7.87 -19.85 28.79
C GLU A 146 6.76 -19.01 29.45
N ILE A 147 5.69 -18.70 28.72
CA ILE A 147 4.49 -18.07 29.28
C ILE A 147 3.43 -19.14 29.48
N ASP A 148 2.83 -19.17 30.66
CA ASP A 148 1.66 -20.02 30.90
C ASP A 148 0.44 -19.45 30.15
N CYS A 149 0.31 -19.87 28.90
CA CYS A 149 -0.82 -19.54 28.04
C CYS A 149 -2.09 -20.35 28.41
N LYS A 150 -1.99 -21.40 29.24
CA LYS A 150 -3.15 -22.26 29.58
C LYS A 150 -4.13 -21.58 30.52
N SER A 151 -3.63 -20.71 31.39
CA SER A 151 -4.44 -19.94 32.35
C SER A 151 -4.84 -18.54 31.84
N LYS A 152 -4.23 -18.07 30.75
CA LYS A 152 -4.43 -16.72 30.22
C LYS A 152 -5.48 -16.67 29.11
N LYS A 153 -6.44 -15.74 29.25
CA LYS A 153 -7.42 -15.41 28.20
C LYS A 153 -6.92 -14.39 27.19
N THR A 154 -6.01 -13.50 27.62
CA THR A 154 -5.45 -12.44 26.79
C THR A 154 -3.94 -12.29 27.02
N ILE A 155 -3.24 -11.81 26.00
CA ILE A 155 -1.84 -11.36 26.07
C ILE A 155 -1.78 -9.84 25.99
N ASP A 156 -0.82 -9.25 26.68
CA ASP A 156 -0.53 -7.80 26.67
C ASP A 156 0.92 -7.52 26.25
N ALA A 157 1.31 -6.24 26.24
CA ALA A 157 2.66 -5.82 25.89
C ALA A 157 3.77 -6.48 26.74
N LYS A 158 3.54 -6.70 28.04
CA LYS A 158 4.53 -7.31 28.94
C LYS A 158 4.76 -8.78 28.62
N ASP A 159 3.74 -9.46 28.12
CA ASP A 159 3.86 -10.83 27.63
C ASP A 159 4.62 -10.88 26.30
N ILE A 160 4.31 -9.96 25.38
CA ILE A 160 4.92 -9.91 24.05
C ILE A 160 6.41 -9.59 24.12
N GLU A 161 6.85 -8.80 25.09
CA GLU A 161 8.27 -8.54 25.35
C GLU A 161 9.09 -9.81 25.63
N LYS A 162 8.46 -10.85 26.17
CA LYS A 162 9.11 -12.14 26.48
C LYS A 162 9.14 -13.09 25.28
N MET A 163 8.62 -12.67 24.12
CA MET A 163 8.64 -13.47 22.90
C MET A 163 10.08 -13.64 22.39
N GLN A 164 10.65 -14.83 22.57
CA GLN A 164 12.02 -15.14 22.15
C GLN A 164 12.15 -15.64 20.70
N LYS A 165 11.10 -16.26 20.15
CA LYS A 165 11.12 -16.83 18.79
C LYS A 165 10.35 -15.92 17.84
N ALA A 166 11.09 -15.14 17.07
CA ALA A 166 10.54 -14.33 15.99
C ALA A 166 11.29 -14.57 14.68
N THR A 167 10.57 -14.53 13.58
CA THR A 167 11.13 -14.52 12.23
C THR A 167 11.21 -13.08 11.75
N LYS A 168 12.37 -12.71 11.21
CA LYS A 168 12.57 -11.42 10.59
C LYS A 168 11.79 -11.37 9.27
N ILE A 169 10.96 -10.35 9.09
CA ILE A 169 10.24 -10.06 7.85
C ILE A 169 10.63 -8.64 7.44
N ASN A 170 11.30 -8.53 6.31
CA ASN A 170 11.70 -7.25 5.75
C ASN A 170 10.72 -6.85 4.65
N ILE A 171 10.24 -5.61 4.69
CA ILE A 171 9.39 -5.06 3.63
C ILE A 171 10.00 -3.76 3.13
N LEU A 172 10.04 -3.60 1.81
CA LEU A 172 10.46 -2.35 1.20
C LEU A 172 9.28 -1.39 1.08
N VAL A 173 9.46 -0.11 1.40
CA VAL A 173 8.36 0.87 1.32
C VAL A 173 8.87 2.13 0.63
N SER A 174 8.09 2.69 -0.30
CA SER A 174 8.43 3.98 -0.88
C SER A 174 8.41 5.10 0.17
N ASP A 175 9.42 5.95 0.13
CA ASP A 175 9.60 7.03 1.08
C ASP A 175 10.03 8.30 0.36
N ASN A 176 9.25 9.37 0.54
CA ASN A 176 9.45 10.65 -0.14
C ASN A 176 10.52 11.53 0.55
N PHE A 177 11.16 11.01 1.59
CA PHE A 177 12.07 11.75 2.46
C PHE A 177 13.50 11.21 2.40
N THR A 178 13.67 9.91 2.11
CA THR A 178 14.95 9.31 1.75
C THR A 178 15.27 9.43 0.26
N THR A 179 16.56 9.37 -0.07
CA THR A 179 17.06 9.19 -1.45
C THR A 179 17.77 7.85 -1.63
N LYS A 180 17.73 6.99 -0.60
CA LYS A 180 18.26 5.62 -0.66
C LYS A 180 17.30 4.72 -1.40
N PHE A 181 17.81 3.63 -1.98
CA PHE A 181 17.04 2.62 -2.69
C PHE A 181 17.39 1.23 -2.17
N ASP A 182 17.06 0.95 -0.91
CA ASP A 182 17.48 -0.28 -0.22
C ASP A 182 16.99 -1.54 -0.97
N GLY A 183 17.91 -2.25 -1.65
CA GLY A 183 17.62 -3.47 -2.42
C GLY A 183 16.82 -3.24 -3.71
N LEU A 184 16.65 -1.99 -4.14
CA LEU A 184 15.92 -1.62 -5.35
C LEU A 184 16.68 -0.55 -6.17
N GLU A 185 17.98 -0.75 -6.32
CA GLU A 185 18.92 0.19 -6.96
C GLU A 185 18.55 0.48 -8.43
N ALA A 186 17.95 -0.49 -9.12
CA ALA A 186 17.42 -0.31 -10.47
C ALA A 186 16.38 0.83 -10.60
N CYS A 187 15.78 1.26 -9.48
CA CYS A 187 14.82 2.35 -9.45
C CYS A 187 15.41 3.74 -9.22
N GLU A 188 16.71 3.85 -8.92
CA GLU A 188 17.35 5.13 -8.56
C GLU A 188 17.22 6.19 -9.66
N HIS A 189 17.34 5.78 -10.92
CA HIS A 189 17.25 6.66 -12.09
C HIS A 189 15.92 6.52 -12.85
N ALA A 190 15.01 5.66 -12.38
CA ALA A 190 13.71 5.46 -13.00
C ALA A 190 12.74 6.64 -12.79
N HIS A 191 13.03 7.51 -11.81
CA HIS A 191 12.19 8.64 -11.41
C HIS A 191 10.74 8.24 -11.05
N ILE A 192 10.51 6.99 -10.64
CA ILE A 192 9.21 6.51 -10.12
C ILE A 192 9.11 6.79 -8.62
N PHE A 193 10.17 6.48 -7.88
CA PHE A 193 10.27 6.70 -6.45
C PHE A 193 11.35 7.73 -6.16
N LYS A 194 11.18 8.44 -5.04
CA LYS A 194 12.21 9.36 -4.56
C LYS A 194 13.25 8.63 -3.71
N GLY A 195 12.78 7.65 -2.94
CA GLY A 195 13.60 6.65 -2.28
C GLY A 195 12.73 5.48 -1.83
N ILE A 196 13.41 4.41 -1.46
CA ILE A 196 12.86 3.17 -0.90
C ILE A 196 13.61 2.92 0.41
N LYS A 197 12.85 2.66 1.47
CA LYS A 197 13.39 2.26 2.77
C LYS A 197 13.05 0.81 3.07
N GLU A 198 13.97 0.12 3.73
CA GLU A 198 13.68 -1.15 4.36
C GLU A 198 13.03 -0.96 5.74
N ASN A 199 11.85 -1.54 5.94
CA ASN A 199 11.20 -1.64 7.24
C ASN A 199 11.38 -3.07 7.77
N GLU A 200 12.19 -3.22 8.82
CA GLU A 200 12.45 -4.51 9.46
C GLU A 200 11.41 -4.82 10.55
N TRP A 201 10.74 -5.97 10.42
CA TRP A 201 9.78 -6.49 11.39
C TRP A 201 10.22 -7.85 11.94
N GLU A 202 9.78 -8.14 13.15
CA GLU A 202 9.92 -9.45 13.79
C GLU A 202 8.54 -10.00 14.13
N CYS A 203 8.14 -11.11 13.52
CA CYS A 203 6.85 -11.75 13.76
C CYS A 203 7.03 -13.15 14.36
N GLY A 204 6.25 -13.46 15.39
CA GLY A 204 6.31 -14.74 16.07
C GLY A 204 5.02 -15.10 16.78
N TYR A 205 4.81 -16.41 16.96
CA TYR A 205 3.64 -16.90 17.68
C TYR A 205 3.84 -16.78 19.20
N LEU A 206 2.87 -16.16 19.86
CA LEU A 206 2.72 -16.12 21.31
C LEU A 206 1.29 -16.53 21.70
N CYS A 207 1.16 -17.55 22.54
CA CYS A 207 -0.13 -18.11 22.95
C CYS A 207 -1.10 -18.37 21.76
N GLY A 208 -0.56 -18.87 20.64
CA GLY A 208 -1.31 -19.16 19.42
C GLY A 208 -1.62 -17.97 18.50
N VAL A 209 -1.12 -16.77 18.83
CA VAL A 209 -1.33 -15.55 18.05
C VAL A 209 -0.02 -15.11 17.42
N ASP A 210 0.02 -14.92 16.10
CA ASP A 210 1.17 -14.36 15.39
C ASP A 210 1.22 -12.83 15.59
N ILE A 211 2.20 -12.41 16.38
CA ILE A 211 2.41 -11.02 16.79
C ILE A 211 3.67 -10.48 16.12
N CYS A 212 3.55 -9.29 15.55
CA CYS A 212 4.62 -8.57 14.89
C CYS A 212 5.03 -7.33 15.69
N LYS A 213 6.32 -7.03 15.69
CA LYS A 213 6.90 -5.81 16.26
C LYS A 213 7.95 -5.22 15.29
N PRO A 214 8.08 -3.89 15.20
CA PRO A 214 9.17 -3.29 14.44
C PRO A 214 10.50 -3.52 15.17
N LYS A 215 11.59 -3.76 14.42
CA LYS A 215 12.91 -3.99 15.01
C LYS A 215 13.53 -2.71 15.57
N ILE A 216 13.35 -1.58 14.88
CA ILE A 216 13.69 -0.27 15.40
C ILE A 216 12.53 0.23 16.25
N LEU A 217 12.56 -0.10 17.54
CA LEU A 217 11.80 0.65 18.53
C LEU A 217 12.54 1.98 18.68
N ASN A 218 11.92 3.10 18.32
CA ASN A 218 12.48 4.40 18.71
C ASN A 218 12.66 4.37 20.24
N GLU A 219 13.91 4.40 20.70
CA GLU A 219 14.34 4.03 22.06
C GLU A 219 13.77 4.91 23.20
N ASN A 220 12.90 5.88 22.88
CA ASN A 220 12.29 6.83 23.82
C ASN A 220 10.74 6.77 23.85
N LYS A 221 10.10 5.62 23.64
CA LYS A 221 8.63 5.57 23.56
C LYS A 221 8.00 4.60 24.56
N ASP A 222 7.15 5.15 25.42
CA ASP A 222 6.19 4.45 26.28
C ASP A 222 5.10 3.65 25.52
N GLY A 223 5.26 3.46 24.20
CA GLY A 223 4.35 2.69 23.35
C GLY A 223 5.11 1.77 22.42
N LYS A 224 5.47 0.57 22.90
CA LYS A 224 5.96 -0.51 22.03
C LYS A 224 4.82 -0.92 21.10
N GLU A 225 5.04 -0.81 19.80
CA GLU A 225 4.02 -1.10 18.79
C GLU A 225 3.96 -2.61 18.52
N TYR A 226 3.14 -3.30 19.30
CA TYR A 226 2.82 -4.71 19.06
C TYR A 226 1.51 -4.81 18.30
N ILE A 227 1.54 -5.51 17.16
CA ILE A 227 0.38 -5.67 16.28
C ILE A 227 0.20 -7.14 15.91
N GLN A 228 -1.02 -7.54 15.55
CA GLN A 228 -1.25 -8.88 15.02
C GLN A 228 -0.77 -8.98 13.57
N ILE A 229 -0.53 -10.21 13.10
CA ILE A 229 -0.22 -10.48 11.69
C ILE A 229 -1.27 -9.89 10.73
N ARG A 230 -2.53 -9.81 11.14
CA ARG A 230 -3.60 -9.16 10.39
C ARG A 230 -3.34 -7.67 10.15
N THR A 231 -2.98 -6.95 11.21
CA THR A 231 -2.68 -5.52 11.14
C THR A 231 -1.44 -5.30 10.27
N PHE A 232 -0.42 -6.16 10.40
CA PHE A 232 0.76 -6.13 9.53
C PHE A 232 0.40 -6.38 8.05
N PHE A 233 -0.46 -7.37 7.79
CA PHE A 233 -1.00 -7.69 6.47
C PHE A 233 -1.75 -6.50 5.86
N LYS A 234 -2.59 -5.81 6.64
CA LYS A 234 -3.23 -4.53 6.24
C LYS A 234 -2.18 -3.50 5.84
N ARG A 235 -1.25 -3.16 6.73
CA ARG A 235 -0.23 -2.12 6.48
C ARG A 235 0.60 -2.40 5.23
N TRP A 236 0.96 -3.67 5.00
CA TRP A 236 1.64 -4.07 3.77
C TRP A 236 0.78 -3.79 2.53
N LEU A 237 -0.52 -4.13 2.56
CA LEU A 237 -1.45 -3.82 1.46
C LEU A 237 -1.60 -2.31 1.22
N GLU A 238 -1.62 -1.48 2.27
CA GLU A 238 -1.68 -0.02 2.10
C GLU A 238 -0.46 0.52 1.33
N HIS A 239 0.73 0.07 1.73
CA HIS A 239 1.97 0.45 1.06
C HIS A 239 2.04 -0.12 -0.36
N PHE A 240 1.69 -1.39 -0.54
CA PHE A 240 1.68 -2.06 -1.84
C PHE A 240 0.76 -1.35 -2.83
N LEU A 241 -0.50 -1.07 -2.46
CA LEU A 241 -1.47 -0.44 -3.36
C LEU A 241 -1.09 1.01 -3.70
N LYS A 242 -0.51 1.74 -2.73
CA LYS A 242 0.01 3.09 -2.97
C LYS A 242 1.15 3.06 -4.00
N ASP A 243 2.12 2.17 -3.81
CA ASP A 243 3.28 2.03 -4.69
C ASP A 243 2.88 1.51 -6.06
N TYR A 244 1.95 0.54 -6.12
CA TYR A 244 1.36 0.02 -7.33
C TYR A 244 0.73 1.13 -8.18
N ASN A 245 -0.12 1.96 -7.56
CA ASN A 245 -0.76 3.09 -8.24
C ASN A 245 0.26 4.11 -8.74
N LYS A 246 1.32 4.36 -7.97
CA LYS A 246 2.41 5.25 -8.39
C LYS A 246 3.16 4.69 -9.59
N ILE A 247 3.51 3.40 -9.56
CA ILE A 247 4.17 2.72 -10.68
C ILE A 247 3.31 2.81 -11.93
N LYS A 248 2.04 2.38 -11.83
CA LYS A 248 1.09 2.36 -12.94
C LYS A 248 0.99 3.73 -13.63
N GLN A 249 0.90 4.81 -12.86
CA GLN A 249 0.87 6.17 -13.39
C GLN A 249 2.18 6.59 -14.07
N ASN A 250 3.33 6.12 -13.60
CA ASN A 250 4.63 6.50 -14.15
C ASN A 250 5.04 5.71 -15.38
N ILE A 251 4.50 4.48 -15.54
CA ILE A 251 4.75 3.62 -16.70
C ILE A 251 3.66 3.71 -17.77
N SER A 252 2.46 4.23 -17.46
CA SER A 252 1.40 4.38 -18.46
C SER A 252 1.86 5.09 -19.74
N PRO A 253 2.73 6.14 -19.69
CA PRO A 253 3.22 6.76 -20.92
C PRO A 253 4.12 5.83 -21.75
N CYS A 254 4.79 4.86 -21.13
CA CYS A 254 5.67 3.88 -21.77
C CYS A 254 4.90 2.70 -22.38
N THR A 255 3.66 2.46 -21.95
CA THR A 255 2.83 1.34 -22.40
C THR A 255 1.75 1.75 -23.41
N ASN A 256 1.56 3.05 -23.63
CA ASN A 256 0.55 3.56 -24.56
C ASN A 256 1.02 3.37 -26.02
N ASN A 257 0.31 2.52 -26.76
CA ASN A 257 0.57 2.20 -28.16
C ASN A 257 -0.04 3.22 -29.14
N ASN A 258 0.05 4.53 -28.86
CA ASN A 258 -0.34 5.50 -29.88
C ASN A 258 0.72 5.44 -31.00
N GLU A 259 0.28 5.44 -32.27
CA GLU A 259 1.13 5.41 -33.49
C GLU A 259 2.18 6.53 -33.56
N GLN A 260 2.15 7.44 -32.58
CA GLN A 260 3.04 8.57 -32.40
C GLN A 260 3.50 8.67 -30.95
N SER A 261 3.86 7.55 -30.32
CA SER A 261 4.52 7.53 -29.00
C SER A 261 5.78 8.40 -29.09
N PRO A 262 5.84 9.58 -28.44
CA PRO A 262 7.07 10.33 -28.39
C PRO A 262 8.12 9.45 -27.73
N CYS A 263 9.38 9.53 -28.18
CA CYS A 263 10.50 8.91 -27.50
C CYS A 263 10.56 9.41 -26.04
N ILE A 264 9.92 8.70 -25.12
CA ILE A 264 9.93 9.03 -23.70
C ILE A 264 11.22 8.46 -23.13
N ASN A 265 12.21 9.35 -22.99
CA ASN A 265 13.46 9.02 -22.33
C ASN A 265 13.20 8.40 -20.95
N GLY A 266 13.90 7.31 -20.65
CA GLY A 266 13.83 6.63 -19.35
C GLY A 266 12.78 5.53 -19.22
N CYS A 267 12.02 5.18 -20.28
CA CYS A 267 11.09 4.03 -20.21
C CYS A 267 11.79 2.71 -19.91
N GLU A 268 12.98 2.46 -20.49
CA GLU A 268 13.79 1.28 -20.18
C GLU A 268 14.09 1.17 -18.68
N GLN A 269 14.64 2.25 -18.09
CA GLN A 269 14.95 2.32 -16.65
C GLN A 269 13.71 2.15 -15.77
N LYS A 270 12.59 2.77 -16.16
CA LYS A 270 11.29 2.60 -15.48
C LYS A 270 10.85 1.14 -15.49
N CYS A 271 10.95 0.47 -16.62
CA CYS A 271 10.47 -0.89 -16.77
C CYS A 271 11.39 -1.91 -16.09
N GLU A 272 12.71 -1.69 -16.11
CA GLU A 272 13.65 -2.45 -15.29
C GLU A 272 13.37 -2.31 -13.79
N CYS A 273 13.12 -1.08 -13.33
CA CYS A 273 12.68 -0.80 -11.96
C CYS A 273 11.40 -1.57 -11.60
N VAL A 274 10.38 -1.57 -12.47
CA VAL A 274 9.13 -2.31 -12.23
C VAL A 274 9.37 -3.81 -12.15
N LYS A 275 10.19 -4.40 -13.04
CA LYS A 275 10.52 -5.83 -12.99
C LYS A 275 11.13 -6.21 -11.65
N LYS A 276 12.12 -5.43 -11.18
CA LYS A 276 12.76 -5.66 -9.88
C LYS A 276 11.80 -5.48 -8.71
N TRP A 277 10.96 -4.45 -8.76
CA TRP A 277 9.95 -4.21 -7.73
C TRP A 277 8.95 -5.37 -7.64
N VAL A 278 8.44 -5.86 -8.77
CA VAL A 278 7.53 -7.01 -8.83
C VAL A 278 8.18 -8.29 -8.26
N GLU A 279 9.44 -8.56 -8.61
CA GLU A 279 10.20 -9.71 -8.07
C GLU A 279 10.26 -9.68 -6.53
N ILE A 280 10.57 -8.51 -5.96
CA ILE A 280 10.67 -8.35 -4.51
C ILE A 280 9.29 -8.43 -3.85
N LYS A 281 8.29 -7.74 -4.38
CA LYS A 281 6.93 -7.76 -3.83
C LYS A 281 6.29 -9.13 -3.88
N THR A 282 6.59 -9.94 -4.89
CA THR A 282 6.13 -11.32 -4.96
C THR A 282 6.68 -12.16 -3.79
N LYS A 283 7.96 -11.98 -3.44
CA LYS A 283 8.60 -12.70 -2.31
C LYS A 283 8.06 -12.24 -0.96
N GLU A 284 7.95 -10.92 -0.76
CA GLU A 284 7.33 -10.34 0.44
C GLU A 284 5.90 -10.85 0.61
N TRP A 285 5.08 -10.76 -0.44
CA TRP A 285 3.68 -11.14 -0.43
C TRP A 285 3.48 -12.60 -0.05
N ASN A 286 4.20 -13.53 -0.68
CA ASN A 286 4.07 -14.96 -0.36
C ASN A 286 4.33 -15.22 1.14
N THR A 287 5.39 -14.63 1.68
CA THR A 287 5.75 -14.78 3.10
C THR A 287 4.66 -14.24 4.03
N ILE A 288 4.14 -13.04 3.73
CA ILE A 288 3.17 -12.34 4.57
C ILE A 288 1.78 -12.98 4.47
N ARG A 289 1.35 -13.30 3.25
CA ARG A 289 0.09 -13.98 2.95
C ARG A 289 0.03 -15.36 3.59
N ASP A 290 1.10 -16.14 3.51
CA ASP A 290 1.09 -17.49 4.08
C ASP A 290 1.04 -17.47 5.61
N ARG A 291 1.76 -16.54 6.26
CA ARG A 291 1.66 -16.33 7.71
C ARG A 291 0.27 -15.88 8.15
N PHE A 292 -0.30 -14.89 7.45
CA PHE A 292 -1.65 -14.42 7.72
C PHE A 292 -2.67 -15.56 7.61
N ASN A 293 -2.64 -16.33 6.52
CA ASN A 293 -3.55 -17.46 6.32
C ASN A 293 -3.35 -18.59 7.34
N GLU A 294 -2.10 -18.84 7.77
CA GLU A 294 -1.78 -19.85 8.78
C GLU A 294 -2.41 -19.52 10.14
N GLN A 295 -2.43 -18.24 10.56
CA GLN A 295 -3.07 -17.80 11.81
C GLN A 295 -4.55 -18.19 11.87
N TYR A 296 -5.24 -18.16 10.73
CA TYR A 296 -6.68 -18.38 10.62
C TYR A 296 -7.04 -19.73 10.00
N ASN A 297 -6.08 -20.66 9.90
CA ASN A 297 -6.24 -22.00 9.33
C ASN A 297 -6.89 -22.01 7.93
N VAL A 298 -6.58 -21.00 7.11
CA VAL A 298 -7.14 -20.85 5.76
C VAL A 298 -6.50 -21.88 4.84
N THR A 299 -7.33 -22.73 4.23
CA THR A 299 -6.86 -23.78 3.32
C THR A 299 -6.31 -23.20 2.02
N ALA A 300 -5.50 -23.97 1.29
CA ALA A 300 -4.90 -23.54 0.04
C ALA A 300 -5.94 -23.05 -0.99
N SER A 301 -7.08 -23.73 -1.12
CA SER A 301 -8.17 -23.35 -2.02
C SER A 301 -8.92 -22.09 -1.60
N GLN A 302 -8.85 -21.71 -0.32
CA GLN A 302 -9.52 -20.54 0.24
C GLN A 302 -8.65 -19.28 0.26
N LYS A 303 -7.33 -19.41 0.08
CA LYS A 303 -6.38 -18.27 0.17
C LYS A 303 -6.77 -17.10 -0.74
N SER A 304 -7.16 -17.39 -1.98
CA SER A 304 -7.55 -16.36 -2.96
C SER A 304 -8.80 -15.59 -2.51
N TYR A 305 -9.83 -16.32 -2.09
CA TYR A 305 -11.05 -15.73 -1.53
C TYR A 305 -10.75 -14.90 -0.28
N GLN A 306 -9.88 -15.39 0.60
CA GLN A 306 -9.54 -14.70 1.84
C GLN A 306 -8.87 -13.34 1.60
N VAL A 307 -7.95 -13.26 0.63
CA VAL A 307 -7.32 -12.00 0.23
C VAL A 307 -8.35 -11.04 -0.35
N LYS A 308 -9.24 -11.52 -1.21
CA LYS A 308 -10.31 -10.70 -1.79
C LYS A 308 -11.23 -10.14 -0.71
N SER A 309 -11.76 -11.00 0.16
CA SER A 309 -12.66 -10.61 1.26
C SER A 309 -11.98 -9.59 2.20
N PHE A 310 -10.68 -9.75 2.45
CA PHE A 310 -9.91 -8.79 3.23
C PHE A 310 -9.84 -7.41 2.56
N LEU A 311 -9.61 -7.38 1.25
CA LEU A 311 -9.60 -6.12 0.48
C LEU A 311 -10.98 -5.47 0.41
N GLU A 312 -12.06 -6.27 0.32
CA GLU A 312 -13.45 -5.78 0.39
C GLU A 312 -13.72 -5.10 1.74
N ASP A 313 -13.31 -5.71 2.87
CA ASP A 313 -13.42 -5.11 4.21
C ASP A 313 -12.61 -3.79 4.32
N LEU A 314 -11.41 -3.75 3.71
CA LEU A 314 -10.57 -2.56 3.68
C LEU A 314 -11.12 -1.40 2.84
N GLN A 315 -12.10 -1.62 1.96
CA GLN A 315 -12.73 -0.53 1.20
C GLN A 315 -13.32 0.53 2.15
N SER A 316 -13.83 0.13 3.32
CA SER A 316 -14.30 1.06 4.36
C SER A 316 -13.25 2.10 4.82
N GLN A 317 -11.96 1.83 4.61
CA GLN A 317 -10.85 2.70 5.00
C GLN A 317 -10.07 3.28 3.81
N MET A 318 -10.00 2.59 2.67
CA MET A 318 -9.16 2.99 1.53
C MET A 318 -9.76 2.69 0.14
N ASP A 319 -11.08 2.74 0.01
CA ASP A 319 -11.82 2.49 -1.23
C ASP A 319 -11.20 3.13 -2.48
N VAL A 320 -10.88 4.43 -2.40
CA VAL A 320 -10.28 5.20 -3.52
C VAL A 320 -8.97 4.57 -4.00
N THR A 321 -8.11 4.14 -3.07
CA THR A 321 -6.80 3.55 -3.39
C THR A 321 -6.98 2.18 -4.05
N ILE A 322 -7.91 1.36 -3.53
CA ILE A 322 -8.22 0.04 -4.08
C ILE A 322 -8.83 0.19 -5.48
N LYS A 323 -9.85 1.04 -5.65
CA LYS A 323 -10.49 1.31 -6.94
C LYS A 323 -9.49 1.78 -7.99
N LYS A 324 -8.58 2.70 -7.63
CA LYS A 324 -7.51 3.18 -8.53
C LYS A 324 -6.59 2.05 -8.99
N ALA A 325 -6.25 1.11 -8.09
CA ALA A 325 -5.39 -0.01 -8.40
C ALA A 325 -6.04 -1.01 -9.37
N ILE A 326 -7.32 -1.34 -9.14
CA ILE A 326 -8.02 -2.35 -9.94
C ILE A 326 -8.49 -1.86 -11.31
N LYS A 327 -8.50 -0.55 -11.56
CA LYS A 327 -8.83 0.01 -12.90
C LYS A 327 -8.05 -0.71 -14.01
N PRO A 328 -8.68 -1.04 -15.14
CA PRO A 328 -10.04 -0.69 -15.59
C PRO A 328 -11.19 -1.46 -14.90
N CYS A 329 -10.88 -2.53 -14.15
CA CYS A 329 -11.90 -3.41 -13.62
C CYS A 329 -12.72 -2.70 -12.52
N PRO A 330 -14.06 -2.74 -12.56
CA PRO A 330 -14.91 -2.05 -11.59
C PRO A 330 -14.97 -2.78 -10.25
N ARG A 331 -14.74 -4.12 -10.22
CA ARG A 331 -14.79 -4.94 -9.00
C ARG A 331 -13.61 -5.92 -8.92
N LEU A 332 -13.27 -6.31 -7.69
CA LEU A 332 -12.19 -7.28 -7.42
C LEU A 332 -12.45 -8.65 -8.08
N ASP A 333 -13.70 -9.10 -8.12
CA ASP A 333 -14.10 -10.34 -8.80
C ASP A 333 -13.81 -10.32 -10.30
N GLU A 334 -13.99 -9.16 -10.94
CA GLU A 334 -13.77 -9.00 -12.38
C GLU A 334 -12.28 -8.99 -12.70
N LEU A 335 -11.47 -8.36 -11.84
CA LEU A 335 -10.01 -8.45 -11.93
C LEU A 335 -9.52 -9.89 -11.84
N GLN A 336 -10.08 -10.71 -10.95
CA GLN A 336 -9.69 -12.12 -10.84
C GLN A 336 -10.13 -12.98 -12.03
N LYS A 337 -11.22 -12.60 -12.71
CA LYS A 337 -11.69 -13.28 -13.93
C LYS A 337 -10.99 -12.78 -15.20
N SER A 338 -10.34 -11.62 -15.12
CA SER A 338 -9.70 -10.97 -16.26
C SER A 338 -8.57 -11.81 -16.85
N ARG A 339 -8.26 -11.55 -18.13
CA ARG A 339 -7.07 -12.09 -18.81
C ARG A 339 -5.76 -11.82 -18.07
N TYR A 340 -5.70 -10.75 -17.29
CA TYR A 340 -4.48 -10.41 -16.54
C TYR A 340 -4.16 -11.46 -15.49
N CYS A 341 -5.19 -12.01 -14.84
CA CYS A 341 -5.04 -13.01 -13.79
C CYS A 341 -5.06 -14.47 -14.31
N ASN A 342 -5.83 -14.75 -15.36
CA ASN A 342 -6.06 -16.13 -15.84
C ASN A 342 -5.17 -16.60 -17.00
N ALA A 343 -4.28 -15.77 -17.56
CA ALA A 343 -3.48 -16.14 -18.75
C ALA A 343 -2.41 -17.25 -18.54
N THR A 344 -2.41 -17.99 -17.43
CA THR A 344 -1.44 -19.08 -17.17
C THR A 344 -2.11 -20.38 -16.72
N ALA A 345 -3.43 -20.42 -16.54
CA ALA A 345 -4.14 -21.57 -15.99
C ALA A 345 -4.42 -22.62 -17.08
N ASN A 346 -3.41 -23.40 -17.44
CA ASN A 346 -3.52 -24.50 -18.41
C ASN A 346 -3.37 -25.89 -17.77
N THR A 347 -3.69 -26.07 -16.48
CA THR A 347 -3.78 -27.42 -15.88
C THR A 347 -4.86 -27.52 -14.80
N GLU A 348 -5.53 -28.68 -14.78
CA GLU A 348 -6.70 -29.04 -13.95
C GLU A 348 -6.48 -29.04 -12.42
N ASN A 349 -5.39 -28.46 -11.90
CA ASN A 349 -5.06 -28.39 -10.46
C ASN A 349 -4.61 -27.00 -9.98
N ASP A 350 -4.82 -25.93 -10.77
CA ASP A 350 -4.25 -24.63 -10.43
C ASP A 350 -4.95 -23.93 -9.27
N ILE A 351 -4.18 -23.63 -8.22
CA ILE A 351 -4.60 -22.76 -7.13
C ILE A 351 -4.87 -21.37 -7.72
N GLN A 352 -6.13 -20.92 -7.63
CA GLN A 352 -6.53 -19.61 -8.12
C GLN A 352 -5.61 -18.50 -7.56
N LYS A 353 -5.04 -17.67 -8.43
CA LYS A 353 -4.24 -16.51 -8.02
C LYS A 353 -5.11 -15.54 -7.21
N ASP A 354 -4.52 -15.01 -6.15
CA ASP A 354 -5.15 -13.95 -5.36
C ASP A 354 -5.03 -12.58 -6.06
N VAL A 355 -5.82 -11.60 -5.61
CA VAL A 355 -5.88 -10.26 -6.21
C VAL A 355 -4.50 -9.59 -6.31
N VAL A 356 -3.65 -9.74 -5.29
CA VAL A 356 -2.33 -9.10 -5.27
C VAL A 356 -1.42 -9.72 -6.32
N LEU A 357 -1.46 -11.06 -6.47
CA LEU A 357 -0.75 -11.73 -7.55
C LEU A 357 -1.28 -11.31 -8.93
N CYS A 358 -2.59 -11.14 -9.11
CA CYS A 358 -3.15 -10.62 -10.37
C CYS A 358 -2.58 -9.22 -10.71
N LEU A 359 -2.50 -8.33 -9.71
CA LEU A 359 -1.94 -6.98 -9.88
C LEU A 359 -0.45 -7.02 -10.24
N LEU A 360 0.34 -7.84 -9.53
CA LEU A 360 1.76 -8.04 -9.81
C LEU A 360 2.01 -8.57 -11.22
N ASP A 361 1.24 -9.57 -11.66
CA ASP A 361 1.34 -10.13 -13.00
C ASP A 361 0.96 -9.12 -14.09
N LYS A 362 -0.01 -8.24 -13.82
CA LYS A 362 -0.35 -7.14 -14.71
C LYS A 362 0.86 -6.21 -14.91
N LEU A 363 1.47 -5.72 -13.83
CA LEU A 363 2.67 -4.88 -13.93
C LEU A 363 3.86 -5.58 -14.58
N LYS A 364 3.99 -6.89 -14.36
CA LYS A 364 5.04 -7.70 -15.01
C LYS A 364 4.87 -7.68 -16.53
N LYS A 365 3.66 -7.95 -17.02
CA LYS A 365 3.32 -7.92 -18.46
C LYS A 365 3.52 -6.52 -19.04
N ASP A 366 3.08 -5.48 -18.33
CA ASP A 366 3.27 -4.09 -18.73
C ASP A 366 4.77 -3.75 -18.90
N ALA A 367 5.62 -4.21 -17.96
CA ALA A 367 7.06 -4.01 -18.02
C ALA A 367 7.76 -4.88 -19.08
N GLU A 368 7.23 -6.04 -19.44
CA GLU A 368 7.72 -6.88 -20.54
C GLU A 368 7.42 -6.24 -21.90
N ASN A 369 6.19 -5.76 -22.10
CA ASN A 369 5.77 -5.06 -23.32
C ASN A 369 6.60 -3.79 -23.55
N CYS A 370 6.93 -3.08 -22.48
CA CYS A 370 7.77 -1.89 -22.52
C CYS A 370 9.19 -2.12 -23.08
N GLN A 371 9.79 -3.29 -22.87
CA GLN A 371 11.14 -3.59 -23.38
C GLN A 371 11.16 -3.95 -24.89
N ASN A 372 10.03 -4.36 -25.45
CA ASN A 372 9.95 -4.84 -26.83
C ASN A 372 9.69 -3.71 -27.85
N GLN A 373 9.66 -2.43 -27.42
CA GLN A 373 9.52 -1.31 -28.34
C GLN A 373 10.89 -0.91 -28.94
N PRO A 374 11.00 -0.70 -30.27
CA PRO A 374 12.28 -0.48 -30.92
C PRO A 374 12.94 0.83 -30.48
N SER A 375 14.03 0.71 -29.73
CA SER A 375 14.99 1.77 -29.42
C SER A 375 15.84 2.08 -30.67
N GLY A 376 15.22 2.65 -31.71
CA GLY A 376 15.80 2.70 -33.06
C GLY A 376 16.24 4.06 -33.59
N THR A 377 15.85 5.18 -32.98
CA THR A 377 16.14 6.51 -33.53
C THR A 377 16.82 7.39 -32.48
N PRO A 378 18.00 7.98 -32.73
CA PRO A 378 18.60 8.94 -31.82
C PRO A 378 17.63 10.12 -31.68
N CYS A 379 17.13 10.35 -30.48
CA CYS A 379 16.17 11.42 -30.22
C CYS A 379 16.90 12.76 -30.28
N THR A 380 17.08 13.29 -31.50
CA THR A 380 17.59 14.63 -31.75
C THR A 380 16.46 15.63 -31.59
N GLN A 381 16.30 16.15 -30.37
CA GLN A 381 16.13 17.58 -30.07
C GLN A 381 15.57 17.77 -28.66
N THR A 382 16.16 18.76 -28.00
CA THR A 382 15.77 19.34 -26.73
C THR A 382 14.30 19.77 -26.76
N THR A 383 13.42 19.06 -26.07
CA THR A 383 12.09 19.58 -25.71
C THR A 383 11.66 18.99 -24.38
N SER A 384 11.38 19.90 -23.45
CA SER A 384 10.94 19.76 -22.05
C SER A 384 11.16 18.41 -21.39
N GLN A 385 12.04 18.40 -20.38
CA GLN A 385 11.70 17.72 -19.13
C GLN A 385 10.28 18.15 -18.79
N GLN A 386 9.28 17.28 -19.02
CA GLN A 386 8.10 17.34 -18.18
C GLN A 386 8.61 16.94 -16.81
N THR A 387 9.09 17.94 -16.06
CA THR A 387 8.82 17.98 -14.64
C THR A 387 7.30 17.84 -14.58
N LEU A 388 6.82 16.61 -14.43
CA LEU A 388 5.65 16.40 -13.61
C LEU A 388 6.01 17.15 -12.33
N GLU A 389 5.49 18.36 -12.18
CA GLU A 389 5.48 19.01 -10.89
C GLU A 389 4.97 17.92 -9.96
N GLU A 390 5.82 17.54 -9.00
CA GLU A 390 5.41 16.69 -7.90
C GLU A 390 4.39 17.52 -7.11
N GLU A 391 3.19 17.69 -7.65
CA GLU A 391 2.00 17.85 -6.86
C GLU A 391 1.93 16.57 -6.05
N ASP A 392 2.48 16.71 -4.84
CA ASP A 392 2.13 15.96 -3.65
C ASP A 392 0.67 15.57 -3.81
N LEU A 393 0.39 14.34 -4.28
CA LEU A 393 -0.95 13.86 -4.62
C LEU A 393 -1.92 14.49 -3.62
N PRO A 394 -2.76 15.46 -4.04
CA PRO A 394 -3.76 15.95 -3.12
C PRO A 394 -4.51 14.71 -2.69
N LEU A 395 -4.68 14.59 -1.37
CA LEU A 395 -5.62 13.63 -0.85
C LEU A 395 -6.94 13.98 -1.55
N GLU A 396 -7.34 13.19 -2.55
CA GLU A 396 -8.74 13.10 -2.95
C GLU A 396 -9.46 12.37 -1.81
N GLU A 397 -9.54 13.04 -0.67
CA GLU A 397 -10.47 12.79 0.41
C GLU A 397 -11.25 14.09 0.56
N GLU A 398 -12.58 13.99 0.66
CA GLU A 398 -13.52 15.09 0.82
C GLU A 398 -13.28 15.92 2.09
N GLU A 399 -12.18 16.67 2.13
CA GLU A 399 -12.04 17.82 3.00
C GLU A 399 -11.87 19.05 2.14
N ASN A 400 -12.70 20.04 2.45
CA ASN A 400 -12.92 21.30 1.73
C ASN A 400 -11.67 21.82 0.99
N PRO A 401 -11.80 22.24 -0.28
CA PRO A 401 -10.70 22.83 -1.00
C PRO A 401 -10.21 24.05 -0.21
N VAL A 402 -8.95 23.99 0.24
CA VAL A 402 -8.24 25.16 0.71
C VAL A 402 -8.18 26.11 -0.47
N THR A 403 -9.04 27.13 -0.46
CA THR A 403 -9.10 28.14 -1.51
C THR A 403 -7.73 28.78 -1.66
N GLN A 404 -7.09 28.52 -2.79
CA GLN A 404 -5.91 29.25 -3.24
C GLN A 404 -6.18 30.76 -3.14
N PRO A 405 -5.25 31.57 -2.58
CA PRO A 405 -5.41 33.01 -2.58
C PRO A 405 -5.43 33.53 -4.03
N GLY A 406 -6.38 34.42 -4.34
CA GLY A 406 -6.80 34.80 -5.70
C GLY A 406 -5.81 35.57 -6.57
N PHE A 407 -4.50 35.40 -6.37
CA PHE A 407 -3.43 36.00 -7.18
C PHE A 407 -2.70 35.00 -8.08
N CYS A 408 -3.00 33.70 -8.02
CA CYS A 408 -2.45 32.69 -8.94
C CYS A 408 -3.36 32.53 -10.18
N PRO A 409 -2.80 32.53 -11.41
CA PRO A 409 -3.59 32.28 -12.62
C PRO A 409 -4.14 30.84 -12.62
N SER A 410 -5.42 30.71 -12.96
CA SER A 410 -6.12 29.43 -13.06
C SER A 410 -5.51 28.58 -14.18
N VAL A 411 -4.95 27.42 -13.84
CA VAL A 411 -4.54 26.42 -14.82
C VAL A 411 -5.78 25.57 -15.15
N GLU A 412 -6.24 25.62 -16.40
CA GLU A 412 -7.24 24.67 -16.89
C GLU A 412 -6.59 23.29 -17.02
N GLU A 413 -7.04 22.34 -16.19
CA GLU A 413 -6.72 20.93 -16.37
C GLU A 413 -7.41 20.41 -17.64
N LYS A 414 -6.62 20.14 -18.68
CA LYS A 414 -7.08 19.34 -19.81
C LYS A 414 -7.28 17.89 -19.36
N LYS A 415 -8.54 17.44 -19.28
CA LYS A 415 -8.86 16.01 -19.28
C LYS A 415 -8.24 15.36 -20.51
N LYS A 416 -7.26 14.48 -20.30
CA LYS A 416 -6.87 13.49 -21.30
C LYS A 416 -7.91 12.37 -21.25
N GLU A 417 -8.57 12.13 -22.37
CA GLU A 417 -9.30 10.87 -22.60
C GLU A 417 -8.25 9.76 -22.66
N GLU A 418 -8.28 8.86 -21.67
CA GLU A 418 -7.54 7.60 -21.70
C GLU A 418 -8.42 6.59 -22.46
N GLU A 419 -7.95 6.05 -23.59
CA GLU A 419 -8.60 4.89 -24.19
C GLU A 419 -8.42 3.68 -23.25
N GLU A 420 -9.55 3.08 -22.89
CA GLU A 420 -9.64 2.02 -21.88
C GLU A 420 -8.97 0.73 -22.36
N ASP A 421 -7.85 0.36 -21.73
CA ASP A 421 -7.44 -1.04 -21.66
C ASP A 421 -8.58 -1.79 -20.96
N ASP A 422 -9.32 -2.62 -21.68
CA ASP A 422 -10.62 -3.15 -21.22
C ASP A 422 -10.45 -4.38 -20.31
N CYS A 423 -11.29 -4.52 -19.27
CA CYS A 423 -11.22 -5.60 -18.27
C CYS A 423 -11.82 -6.92 -18.81
N ASN A 424 -11.31 -7.39 -19.94
CA ASN A 424 -11.91 -8.52 -20.63
C ASN A 424 -11.62 -9.86 -19.94
N PRO A 425 -12.63 -10.74 -19.80
CA PRO A 425 -12.46 -12.09 -19.27
C PRO A 425 -11.56 -12.93 -20.19
N ALA A 426 -10.87 -13.92 -19.62
CA ALA A 426 -10.12 -14.88 -20.43
C ALA A 426 -11.10 -15.73 -21.28
N SER A 427 -10.86 -15.84 -22.58
CA SER A 427 -11.67 -16.69 -23.46
C SER A 427 -11.47 -18.16 -23.10
N PRO A 428 -12.53 -18.99 -22.98
CA PRO A 428 -12.38 -20.43 -22.81
C PRO A 428 -11.82 -21.05 -24.10
N ALA A 429 -10.79 -21.90 -23.98
CA ALA A 429 -10.25 -22.64 -25.12
C ALA A 429 -11.30 -23.61 -25.68
N GLY A 430 -11.72 -23.41 -26.94
CA GLY A 430 -12.47 -24.42 -27.69
C GLY A 430 -11.54 -25.54 -28.16
N PRO A 431 -12.04 -26.77 -28.38
CA PRO A 431 -11.22 -27.89 -28.84
C PRO A 431 -10.71 -27.62 -30.26
N GLU A 432 -9.39 -27.66 -30.46
CA GLU A 432 -8.74 -27.63 -31.76
C GLU A 432 -9.16 -28.86 -32.58
N SER A 433 -9.87 -28.64 -33.70
CA SER A 433 -9.97 -29.67 -34.74
C SER A 433 -8.68 -29.67 -35.54
N SER A 434 -7.95 -30.79 -35.52
CA SER A 434 -6.80 -30.99 -36.38
C SER A 434 -7.22 -31.05 -37.85
N GLY A 435 -6.60 -30.18 -38.66
CA GLY A 435 -6.64 -30.26 -40.12
C GLY A 435 -5.23 -30.54 -40.62
N THR A 436 -4.95 -31.80 -40.91
CA THR A 436 -3.74 -32.25 -41.63
C THR A 436 -3.77 -31.78 -43.09
N GLU A 437 -2.67 -31.18 -43.53
CA GLU A 437 -2.36 -30.90 -44.94
C GLU A 437 -2.20 -32.20 -45.75
N GLY A 438 -2.81 -32.23 -46.93
CA GLY A 438 -2.57 -33.21 -47.99
C GLY A 438 -2.75 -32.54 -49.35
N THR A 439 -1.64 -32.37 -50.07
CA THR A 439 -1.50 -31.72 -51.38
C THR A 439 -2.08 -32.49 -52.57
N ASN A 440 -2.53 -31.70 -53.55
CA ASN A 440 -2.58 -31.88 -55.02
C ASN A 440 -3.98 -31.93 -55.63
N GLY A 441 -4.19 -31.05 -56.62
CA GLY A 441 -5.47 -30.69 -57.17
C GLY A 441 -5.87 -31.42 -58.45
N GLU A 442 -7.09 -31.11 -58.90
CA GLU A 442 -7.48 -30.90 -60.29
C GLU A 442 -8.92 -30.36 -60.33
N ASN A 443 -9.25 -29.76 -61.47
CA ASN A 443 -10.45 -28.98 -61.81
C ASN A 443 -11.78 -29.77 -61.69
N GLU A 444 -12.89 -29.08 -61.39
CA GLU A 444 -13.95 -28.70 -62.37
C GLU A 444 -15.28 -28.30 -61.68
N ASP A 445 -15.92 -27.34 -62.33
CA ASP A 445 -17.32 -26.92 -62.38
C ASP A 445 -18.42 -27.45 -61.44
N GLY A 446 -19.35 -26.54 -61.12
CA GLY A 446 -20.78 -26.87 -61.16
C GLY A 446 -21.59 -26.77 -59.86
N LYS A 447 -22.25 -25.62 -59.68
CA LYS A 447 -23.58 -25.42 -59.03
C LYS A 447 -24.57 -26.60 -59.30
N PRO A 448 -25.80 -26.65 -58.70
CA PRO A 448 -26.36 -26.01 -57.49
C PRO A 448 -27.34 -26.92 -56.65
N LYS A 449 -27.90 -26.32 -55.57
CA LYS A 449 -29.33 -26.38 -55.13
C LYS A 449 -29.80 -27.60 -54.29
N VAL A 450 -30.25 -27.40 -53.03
CA VAL A 450 -31.65 -27.11 -52.56
C VAL A 450 -32.42 -28.45 -52.39
N ASP A 451 -33.14 -28.80 -51.31
CA ASP A 451 -34.17 -28.11 -50.53
C ASP A 451 -34.47 -28.85 -49.20
N GLU A 452 -35.13 -28.15 -48.26
CA GLU A 452 -36.33 -28.50 -47.45
C GLU A 452 -36.69 -29.99 -47.18
N ASP A 453 -37.25 -30.44 -46.05
CA ASP A 453 -37.96 -29.81 -44.94
C ASP A 453 -38.23 -30.88 -43.86
N SER A 454 -38.89 -30.45 -42.78
CA SER A 454 -39.90 -31.17 -41.97
C SER A 454 -39.58 -31.44 -40.49
N VAL A 455 -40.28 -30.65 -39.67
CA VAL A 455 -40.65 -30.81 -38.25
C VAL A 455 -41.84 -31.80 -38.15
N PRO A 456 -42.07 -32.52 -37.04
CA PRO A 456 -43.00 -32.07 -35.97
C PRO A 456 -42.43 -32.32 -34.53
N LYS A 457 -42.61 -31.42 -33.54
CA LYS A 457 -43.72 -31.34 -32.53
C LYS A 457 -44.01 -32.65 -31.80
N ASP A 458 -44.34 -32.74 -30.52
CA ASP A 458 -44.55 -31.89 -29.34
C ASP A 458 -44.68 -32.93 -28.19
N GLU A 459 -44.37 -32.59 -26.93
CA GLU A 459 -45.28 -32.78 -25.77
C GLU A 459 -44.58 -32.56 -24.41
N LYS A 460 -45.31 -31.84 -23.57
CA LYS A 460 -45.05 -31.51 -22.17
C LYS A 460 -45.49 -32.67 -21.27
N GLU A 461 -44.90 -32.78 -20.09
CA GLU A 461 -45.71 -32.90 -18.86
C GLU A 461 -44.96 -32.38 -17.62
N ASN A 462 -45.72 -31.67 -16.79
CA ASN A 462 -45.30 -31.06 -15.52
C ASN A 462 -45.47 -32.04 -14.35
N ALA A 463 -44.64 -31.90 -13.31
CA ALA A 463 -45.07 -31.76 -11.92
C ALA A 463 -43.95 -31.08 -11.11
#